data_AF-A0A2N6T274-F1
#
_entry.id   AF-A0A2N6T274-F1
#
_cell.length_a   1.000
_cell.length_b   1.000
_cell.length_c   1.000
_cell.angle_alpha   90.00
_cell.angle_beta   90.00
_cell.angle_gamma   90.00
#
_symmetry.space_group_name_H-M   'P 1'
#
loop_
_entity.id
_entity.type
_entity.pdbx_description
1 polymer ?
#
loop_
_entity_poly.entity_id
_entity_poly.type
_entity_poly.pdbx_seq_one_letter_code
_entity_poly.pdbx_strand_id
1 'polypeptide(L)'
;MSTPDSTAAFDADVARGHDDVDALKARIAELEQRGKDSVVTDGEVVEVIDPDAAADDVARAHVATIKGHEFRYHVPTTGALIAFGLGASNKRSGEMQMATMSMFFQFHLLAEDYTRLLELLLDPNEDFGDEEYGDLLNVIMDAASDSPEANAPKTGPRR
;
A
#
# COMPACT_ATOMS: atom_id res chain seq x y z
N MET A 1 -37.04 36.64 -45.98
CA MET A 1 -36.56 35.64 -45.02
C MET A 1 -35.15 35.28 -45.43
N SER A 2 -34.13 35.77 -44.72
CA SER A 2 -32.72 35.46 -45.00
C SER A 2 -32.24 34.45 -43.97
N THR A 3 -31.88 33.25 -44.40
CA THR A 3 -31.25 32.21 -43.60
C THR A 3 -29.85 32.65 -43.16
N PRO A 4 -29.45 32.46 -41.88
CA PRO A 4 -28.09 32.71 -41.44
C PRO A 4 -27.12 31.68 -42.04
N ASP A 5 -25.99 32.18 -42.53
CA ASP A 5 -24.95 31.41 -43.22
C ASP A 5 -24.17 30.54 -42.22
N SER A 6 -24.46 29.24 -42.23
CA SER A 6 -23.89 28.22 -41.35
C SER A 6 -22.37 28.05 -41.52
N THR A 7 -21.80 28.56 -42.61
CA THR A 7 -20.37 28.46 -42.92
C THR A 7 -19.52 29.30 -41.97
N ALA A 8 -20.00 30.51 -41.63
CA ALA A 8 -19.30 31.43 -40.72
C ALA A 8 -19.23 30.91 -39.26
N ALA A 9 -20.18 30.06 -38.85
CA ALA A 9 -20.19 29.47 -37.52
C ALA A 9 -19.19 28.31 -37.37
N PHE A 10 -18.94 27.55 -38.44
CA PHE A 10 -17.96 26.46 -38.43
C PHE A 10 -16.51 26.98 -38.48
N ASP A 11 -16.22 28.00 -39.29
CA ASP A 11 -14.87 28.58 -39.36
C ASP A 11 -14.43 29.22 -38.04
N ALA A 12 -15.38 29.78 -37.28
CA ALA A 12 -15.14 30.37 -35.96
C ALA A 12 -14.89 29.33 -34.85
N ASP A 13 -15.23 28.06 -35.08
CA ASP A 13 -15.02 26.96 -34.14
C ASP A 13 -13.69 26.23 -34.43
N VAL A 14 -13.35 26.07 -35.72
CA VAL A 14 -12.05 25.56 -36.16
C VAL A 14 -10.89 26.47 -35.73
N ALA A 15 -11.08 27.79 -35.82
CA ALA A 15 -10.07 28.76 -35.36
C ALA A 15 -9.84 28.69 -33.82
N ARG A 16 -10.91 28.50 -33.03
CA ARG A 16 -10.81 28.39 -31.56
C ARG A 16 -10.15 27.09 -31.10
N GLY A 17 -10.39 25.97 -31.80
CA GLY A 17 -9.79 24.69 -31.47
C GLY A 17 -8.27 24.62 -31.72
N HIS A 18 -7.76 25.40 -32.68
CA HIS A 18 -6.34 25.40 -33.01
C HIS A 18 -5.49 26.15 -31.95
N ASP A 19 -6.00 27.27 -31.44
CA ASP A 19 -5.35 28.06 -30.39
C ASP A 19 -5.23 27.26 -29.07
N ASP A 20 -6.24 26.44 -28.74
CA ASP A 20 -6.20 25.56 -27.56
C ASP A 20 -5.18 24.42 -27.72
N VAL A 21 -5.06 23.83 -28.92
CA VAL A 21 -4.11 22.73 -29.16
C VAL A 21 -2.67 23.22 -29.12
N ASP A 22 -2.38 24.40 -29.65
CA ASP A 22 -1.03 24.96 -29.62
C ASP A 22 -0.66 25.43 -28.21
N ALA A 23 -1.62 25.96 -27.43
CA ALA A 23 -1.44 26.23 -26.01
C ALA A 23 -1.19 24.95 -25.18
N LEU A 24 -1.88 23.85 -25.49
CA LEU A 24 -1.67 22.54 -24.84
C LEU A 24 -0.29 21.96 -25.16
N LYS A 25 0.17 22.05 -26.42
CA LYS A 25 1.52 21.60 -26.80
C LYS A 25 2.62 22.42 -26.14
N ALA A 26 2.46 23.74 -26.04
CA ALA A 26 3.39 24.59 -25.31
C ALA A 26 3.45 24.22 -23.83
N ARG A 27 2.31 23.89 -23.22
CA ARG A 27 2.22 23.46 -21.81
C ARG A 27 2.83 22.07 -21.57
N ILE A 28 2.71 21.15 -22.52
CA ILE A 28 3.39 19.84 -22.44
C ILE A 28 4.91 20.01 -22.53
N ALA A 29 5.40 20.83 -23.46
CA ALA A 29 6.83 21.10 -23.58
C ALA A 29 7.42 21.79 -22.34
N GLU A 30 6.65 22.69 -21.70
CA GLU A 30 7.01 23.32 -20.43
C GLU A 30 7.05 22.30 -19.27
N LEU A 31 6.08 21.38 -19.21
CA LEU A 31 6.04 20.31 -18.20
C LEU A 31 7.19 19.31 -18.37
N GLU A 32 7.56 18.96 -19.61
CA GLU A 32 8.71 18.09 -19.89
C GLU A 32 10.05 18.76 -19.52
N GLN A 33 10.16 20.09 -19.69
CA GLN A 33 11.34 20.83 -19.23
C GLN A 33 11.38 20.94 -17.69
N ARG A 34 10.24 21.16 -17.03
CA ARG A 34 10.15 21.14 -15.55
C ARG A 34 10.43 19.77 -14.93
N GLY A 35 10.09 18.68 -15.63
CA GLY A 35 10.34 17.31 -15.18
C GLY A 35 11.82 16.91 -15.17
N LYS A 36 12.71 17.64 -15.86
CA LYS A 36 14.15 17.39 -15.85
C LYS A 36 14.93 18.13 -14.76
N ASP A 37 14.39 19.23 -14.22
CA ASP A 37 15.07 20.08 -13.23
C ASP A 37 14.44 20.07 -11.83
N SER A 38 13.31 19.38 -11.61
CA SER A 38 12.63 19.39 -10.31
C SER A 38 13.04 18.22 -9.42
N VAL A 39 14.20 18.38 -8.76
CA VAL A 39 14.45 17.74 -7.46
C VAL A 39 13.57 18.43 -6.42
N VAL A 40 12.58 17.68 -5.91
CA VAL A 40 11.90 17.76 -4.60
C VAL A 40 11.53 19.16 -4.08
N THR A 41 10.23 19.44 -3.95
CA THR A 41 9.61 19.90 -2.68
C THR A 41 8.07 19.99 -2.77
N ASP A 42 7.44 19.49 -1.71
CA ASP A 42 6.04 19.64 -1.27
C ASP A 42 4.88 19.01 -2.08
N GLY A 43 4.28 17.98 -1.47
CA GLY A 43 2.83 18.05 -1.23
C GLY A 43 1.92 16.99 -1.85
N GLU A 44 2.41 16.10 -2.70
CA GLU A 44 1.64 14.96 -3.20
C GLU A 44 2.58 13.76 -3.35
N VAL A 45 2.45 12.79 -2.44
CA VAL A 45 3.20 11.53 -2.52
C VAL A 45 2.57 10.72 -3.65
N VAL A 46 2.95 11.04 -4.89
CA VAL A 46 2.81 10.09 -5.99
C VAL A 46 3.87 9.04 -5.74
N GLU A 47 3.44 7.94 -5.14
CA GLU A 47 4.25 6.73 -4.97
C GLU A 47 4.63 6.25 -6.37
N VAL A 48 5.86 6.56 -6.78
CA VAL A 48 6.45 5.99 -7.98
C VAL A 48 6.71 4.52 -7.64
N ILE A 49 5.76 3.65 -8.03
CA ILE A 49 5.89 2.21 -7.90
C ILE A 49 7.03 1.79 -8.84
N ASP A 50 8.22 1.66 -8.26
CA ASP A 50 9.36 1.05 -8.92
C ASP A 50 9.07 -0.45 -9.04
N PRO A 51 8.88 -1.00 -10.26
CA PRO A 51 8.59 -2.42 -10.44
C PRO A 51 9.74 -3.31 -9.93
N ASP A 52 10.96 -2.80 -9.83
CA ASP A 52 12.09 -3.54 -9.28
C ASP A 52 12.05 -3.58 -7.73
N ALA A 53 11.40 -2.61 -7.08
CA ALA A 53 11.22 -2.62 -5.63
C ALA A 53 10.27 -3.74 -5.18
N ALA A 54 9.20 -3.99 -5.94
CA ALA A 54 8.28 -5.09 -5.67
C ALA A 54 8.95 -6.47 -5.77
N ALA A 55 9.93 -6.63 -6.67
CA ALA A 55 10.69 -7.86 -6.80
C ALA A 55 11.66 -8.11 -5.62
N ASP A 56 12.29 -7.05 -5.09
CA ASP A 56 13.16 -7.14 -3.91
C ASP A 56 12.35 -7.36 -2.62
N ASP A 57 11.11 -6.84 -2.56
CA ASP A 57 10.21 -7.03 -1.43
C ASP A 57 9.79 -8.49 -1.29
N VAL A 58 9.40 -9.15 -2.39
CA VAL A 58 9.07 -10.58 -2.39
C VAL A 58 10.28 -11.44 -1.99
N ALA A 59 11.49 -11.05 -2.38
CA ALA A 59 12.72 -11.81 -2.09
C ALA A 59 13.08 -11.82 -0.59
N ARG A 60 12.60 -10.84 0.19
CA ARG A 60 12.86 -10.72 1.63
C ARG A 60 11.71 -11.24 2.49
N ALA A 61 10.64 -11.73 1.87
CA ALA A 61 9.48 -12.21 2.57
C ALA A 61 9.73 -13.59 3.21
N HIS A 62 9.25 -13.76 4.43
CA HIS A 62 9.16 -15.03 5.13
C HIS A 62 7.87 -15.74 4.72
N VAL A 63 7.79 -17.06 4.92
CA VAL A 63 6.62 -17.87 4.57
C VAL A 63 6.07 -18.53 5.82
N ALA A 64 4.77 -18.39 6.05
CA ALA A 64 4.00 -19.14 7.03
C ALA A 64 3.06 -20.10 6.30
N THR A 65 2.98 -21.35 6.76
CA THR A 65 2.06 -22.34 6.22
C THR A 65 1.01 -22.69 7.26
N ILE A 66 -0.25 -22.35 6.99
CA ILE A 66 -1.40 -22.59 7.89
C ILE A 66 -2.45 -23.37 7.12
N LYS A 67 -2.83 -24.56 7.61
CA LYS A 67 -3.77 -25.48 6.93
C LYS A 67 -3.45 -25.76 5.45
N GLY A 68 -2.17 -25.72 5.08
CA GLY A 68 -1.74 -25.93 3.68
C GLY A 68 -1.84 -24.70 2.79
N HIS A 69 -2.25 -23.55 3.34
CA HIS A 69 -2.14 -22.25 2.68
C HIS A 69 -0.82 -21.59 3.07
N GLU A 70 -0.11 -21.08 2.07
CA GLU A 70 1.12 -20.31 2.27
C GLU A 70 0.79 -18.81 2.27
N PHE A 71 1.31 -18.11 3.26
CA PHE A 71 1.23 -16.66 3.41
C PHE A 71 2.64 -16.10 3.48
N ARG A 72 2.98 -15.18 2.57
CA ARG A 72 4.26 -14.47 2.61
C ARG A 72 4.11 -13.21 3.44
N TYR A 73 5.11 -12.92 4.25
CA TYR A 73 5.08 -11.78 5.16
C TYR A 73 6.45 -11.17 5.43
N HIS A 74 6.45 -9.89 5.79
CA HIS A 74 7.60 -9.19 6.33
C HIS A 74 7.60 -9.25 7.84
N VAL A 75 8.76 -9.55 8.42
CA VAL A 75 8.91 -9.62 9.87
C VAL A 75 8.69 -8.22 10.47
N PRO A 76 7.74 -8.06 11.41
CA PRO A 76 7.50 -6.80 12.09
C PRO A 76 8.74 -6.28 12.82
N THR A 77 8.95 -4.97 12.77
CA THR A 77 9.96 -4.30 13.60
C THR A 77 9.53 -4.26 15.07
N THR A 78 10.47 -4.01 15.97
CA THR A 78 10.16 -3.87 17.41
C THR A 78 9.14 -2.75 17.66
N GLY A 79 9.23 -1.65 16.90
CA GLY A 79 8.28 -0.54 16.99
C GLY A 79 6.86 -0.94 16.58
N ALA A 80 6.73 -1.72 15.50
CA ALA A 80 5.44 -2.24 15.04
C ALA A 80 4.82 -3.20 16.07
N LEU A 81 5.61 -4.07 16.70
CA LEU A 81 5.15 -4.96 17.77
C LEU A 81 4.63 -4.19 18.99
N ILE A 82 5.34 -3.13 19.40
CA ILE A 82 4.91 -2.28 20.52
C ILE A 82 3.60 -1.57 20.19
N ALA A 83 3.49 -0.98 18.98
CA ALA A 83 2.27 -0.31 18.53
C ALA A 83 1.08 -1.29 18.46
N PHE A 84 1.31 -2.48 17.92
CA PHE A 84 0.32 -3.55 17.90
C PHE A 84 -0.12 -3.94 19.31
N GLY A 85 0.82 -4.18 20.23
CA GLY A 85 0.52 -4.52 21.61
C GLY A 85 -0.28 -3.42 22.34
N LEU A 86 0.03 -2.14 22.10
CA LEU A 86 -0.73 -1.02 22.64
C LEU A 86 -2.17 -0.98 22.10
N GLY A 87 -2.36 -1.20 20.80
CA GLY A 87 -3.69 -1.24 20.19
C GLY A 87 -4.51 -2.47 20.62
N ALA A 88 -3.90 -3.65 20.58
CA ALA A 88 -4.54 -4.91 20.93
C ALA A 88 -4.81 -5.07 22.44
N SER A 89 -4.02 -4.43 23.30
CA SER A 89 -4.24 -4.45 24.76
C SER A 89 -5.45 -3.63 25.21
N ASN A 90 -6.05 -2.82 24.34
CA ASN A 90 -7.26 -2.07 24.65
C ASN A 90 -8.52 -2.97 24.64
N LYS A 91 -8.61 -3.85 25.65
CA LYS A 91 -9.70 -4.83 25.84
C LYS A 91 -11.10 -4.23 26.02
N ARG A 92 -11.23 -2.90 26.07
CA ARG A 92 -12.53 -2.21 26.24
C ARG A 92 -13.37 -2.21 24.97
N SER A 93 -12.77 -2.49 23.80
CA SER A 93 -13.47 -2.62 22.52
C SER A 93 -12.89 -3.79 21.72
N GLY A 94 -13.64 -4.89 21.60
CA GLY A 94 -13.27 -6.02 20.75
C GLY A 94 -13.18 -5.62 19.27
N GLU A 95 -13.97 -4.64 18.84
CA GLU A 95 -13.89 -4.08 17.48
C GLU A 95 -12.53 -3.39 17.23
N MET A 96 -12.01 -2.65 18.22
CA MET A 96 -10.69 -2.02 18.10
C MET A 96 -9.57 -3.06 18.06
N GLN A 97 -9.71 -4.14 18.82
CA GLN A 97 -8.76 -5.25 18.78
C GLN A 97 -8.74 -5.90 17.39
N MET A 98 -9.90 -6.24 16.84
CA MET A 98 -10.01 -6.82 15.50
C MET A 98 -9.50 -5.86 14.42
N ALA A 99 -9.82 -4.57 14.51
CA ALA A 99 -9.31 -3.56 13.58
C ALA A 99 -7.77 -3.46 13.63
N THR A 100 -7.19 -3.54 14.84
CA THR A 100 -5.72 -3.52 15.02
C THR A 100 -5.07 -4.78 14.43
N MET A 101 -5.70 -5.95 14.59
CA MET A 101 -5.24 -7.20 13.97
C MET A 101 -5.32 -7.15 12.44
N SER A 102 -6.43 -6.69 11.88
CA SER A 102 -6.58 -6.52 10.43
C SER A 102 -5.53 -5.55 9.88
N MET A 103 -5.29 -4.43 10.56
CA MET A 103 -4.26 -3.45 10.17
C MET A 103 -2.86 -4.05 10.25
N PHE A 104 -2.59 -4.87 11.27
CA PHE A 104 -1.31 -5.57 11.40
C PHE A 104 -1.05 -6.48 10.20
N PHE A 105 -2.01 -7.32 9.82
CA PHE A 105 -1.84 -8.18 8.64
C PHE A 105 -1.74 -7.40 7.34
N GLN A 106 -2.48 -6.30 7.19
CA GLN A 106 -2.40 -5.47 5.99
C GLN A 106 -0.98 -4.92 5.74
N PHE A 107 -0.23 -4.59 6.80
CA PHE A 107 1.11 -4.04 6.66
C PHE A 107 2.21 -5.10 6.55
N HIS A 108 1.97 -6.30 7.04
CA HIS A 108 3.02 -7.32 7.15
C HIS A 108 2.83 -8.47 6.18
N LEU A 109 1.61 -8.80 5.74
CA LEU A 109 1.42 -9.72 4.63
C LEU A 109 1.68 -9.02 3.31
N LEU A 110 2.15 -9.78 2.32
CA LEU A 110 2.13 -9.32 0.94
C LEU A 110 0.68 -9.08 0.51
N ALA A 111 0.46 -8.10 -0.38
CA ALA A 111 -0.88 -7.68 -0.79
C ALA A 111 -1.75 -8.86 -1.28
N GLU A 112 -1.17 -9.75 -2.10
CA GLU A 112 -1.86 -10.95 -2.61
C GLU A 112 -2.28 -11.91 -1.48
N ASP A 113 -1.41 -12.07 -0.47
CA ASP A 113 -1.64 -13.00 0.63
C ASP A 113 -2.60 -12.42 1.68
N TYR A 114 -2.64 -11.09 1.83
CA TYR A 114 -3.68 -10.40 2.60
C TYR A 114 -5.05 -10.56 1.94
N THR A 115 -5.15 -10.35 0.63
CA THR A 115 -6.41 -10.59 -0.10
C THR A 115 -6.85 -12.04 0.04
N ARG A 116 -5.93 -12.99 -0.13
CA ARG A 116 -6.21 -14.42 0.06
C ARG A 116 -6.69 -14.74 1.47
N LEU A 117 -6.09 -14.14 2.50
CA LEU A 117 -6.52 -14.32 3.88
C LEU A 117 -7.99 -13.89 4.07
N LEU A 118 -8.37 -12.75 3.49
CA LEU A 118 -9.75 -12.27 3.55
C LEU A 118 -10.71 -13.19 2.79
N GLU A 119 -10.30 -13.72 1.64
CA GLU A 119 -11.10 -14.68 0.87
C GLU A 119 -11.34 -15.97 1.67
N LEU A 120 -10.31 -16.50 2.32
CA LEU A 120 -10.41 -17.72 3.15
C LEU A 120 -11.35 -17.52 4.35
N LEU A 121 -11.30 -16.36 5.00
CA LEU A 121 -12.19 -16.04 6.12
C LEU A 121 -13.66 -15.84 5.72
N LEU A 122 -13.90 -15.51 4.45
CA LEU A 122 -15.24 -15.25 3.91
C LEU A 122 -15.83 -16.46 3.18
N ASP A 123 -15.01 -17.45 2.80
CA ASP A 123 -15.47 -18.65 2.12
C ASP A 123 -16.05 -19.68 3.11
N PRO A 124 -17.36 -19.96 3.08
CA PRO A 124 -17.97 -20.93 3.97
C PRO A 124 -17.57 -22.39 3.67
N ASN A 125 -16.90 -22.66 2.56
CA ASN A 125 -16.43 -24.00 2.19
C ASN A 125 -15.02 -24.30 2.69
N GLU A 126 -14.27 -23.26 3.06
CA GLU A 126 -12.94 -23.40 3.63
C GLU A 126 -13.04 -23.48 5.16
N ASP A 127 -12.27 -24.40 5.75
CA ASP A 127 -12.18 -24.53 7.20
C ASP A 127 -11.07 -23.61 7.70
N PHE A 128 -11.21 -22.30 7.48
CA PHE A 128 -10.24 -21.29 7.90
C PHE A 128 -10.95 -20.26 8.79
N GLY A 129 -10.70 -20.32 10.10
CA GLY A 129 -11.42 -19.52 11.09
C GLY A 129 -10.51 -18.74 12.03
N ASP A 130 -11.07 -18.40 13.20
CA ASP A 130 -10.38 -17.62 14.24
C ASP A 130 -9.11 -18.31 14.75
N GLU A 131 -9.08 -19.64 14.76
CA GLU A 131 -7.92 -20.44 15.20
C GLU A 131 -6.75 -20.27 14.22
N GLU A 132 -6.97 -20.49 12.92
CA GLU A 132 -5.94 -20.32 11.90
C GLU A 132 -5.48 -18.86 11.77
N TYR A 133 -6.40 -17.93 11.93
CA TYR A 133 -6.10 -16.50 11.98
C TYR A 133 -5.17 -16.15 13.15
N GLY A 134 -5.44 -16.73 14.32
CA GLY A 134 -4.58 -16.61 15.50
C GLY A 134 -3.22 -17.29 15.31
N ASP A 135 -3.19 -18.47 14.70
CA ASP A 135 -1.95 -19.20 14.41
C ASP A 135 -1.05 -18.42 13.45
N LEU A 136 -1.62 -17.83 12.40
CA LEU A 136 -0.86 -16.96 11.49
C LEU A 136 -0.24 -15.77 12.23
N LEU A 137 -1.00 -15.13 13.14
CA LEU A 137 -0.47 -14.05 13.97
C LEU A 137 0.71 -14.53 14.82
N ASN A 138 0.56 -15.66 15.50
CA ASN A 138 1.59 -16.21 16.38
C ASN A 138 2.88 -16.52 15.61
N VAL A 139 2.78 -17.13 14.41
CA VAL A 139 3.96 -17.40 13.57
C VAL A 139 4.71 -16.12 13.21
N ILE A 140 3.99 -15.05 12.85
CA ILE A 140 4.60 -13.76 12.52
C ILE A 140 5.27 -13.13 13.77
N MET A 141 4.63 -13.24 14.94
CA MET A 141 5.15 -12.73 16.21
C MET A 141 6.40 -13.48 16.68
N ASP A 142 6.41 -14.80 16.51
CA ASP A 142 7.56 -15.65 16.85
C ASP A 142 8.75 -15.32 15.96
N ALA A 143 8.53 -15.18 14.65
CA ALA A 143 9.57 -14.75 13.71
C ALA A 143 10.13 -13.35 14.04
N ALA A 144 9.29 -12.44 14.54
CA ALA A 144 9.73 -11.13 15.01
C ALA A 144 10.59 -11.20 16.28
N SER A 145 10.25 -12.12 17.19
CA SER A 145 10.98 -12.34 18.43
C SER A 145 12.37 -12.95 18.20
N ASP A 146 12.50 -13.78 17.16
CA ASP A 146 13.77 -14.39 16.75
C ASP A 146 14.61 -13.48 15.82
N SER A 147 14.10 -12.29 15.48
CA SER A 147 14.78 -11.39 14.56
C SER A 147 16.11 -10.83 15.11
N PRO A 148 17.08 -10.49 14.24
CA PRO A 148 18.32 -9.85 14.66
C PRO A 148 18.11 -8.51 15.39
N GLU A 149 17.03 -7.79 15.06
CA GLU A 149 16.65 -6.54 15.72
C GLU A 149 16.23 -6.79 17.18
N ALA A 150 15.40 -7.81 17.43
CA ALA A 150 14.99 -8.20 18.77
C ALA A 150 16.17 -8.68 19.63
N ASN A 151 17.13 -9.35 19.00
CA ASN A 151 18.35 -9.87 19.63
C ASN A 151 19.51 -8.86 19.69
N ALA A 152 19.34 -7.64 19.16
CA ALA A 152 20.37 -6.63 19.18
C ALA A 152 20.70 -6.22 20.63
N PRO A 153 21.99 -6.14 21.01
CA PRO A 153 22.36 -5.70 22.35
C PRO A 153 21.84 -4.28 22.57
N LYS A 154 21.00 -4.11 23.59
CA LYS A 154 20.45 -2.80 24.00
C LYS A 154 21.59 -1.93 24.55
N THR A 155 22.38 -1.31 23.67
CA THR A 155 23.39 -0.31 24.03
C THR A 155 22.71 1.01 24.33
N GLY A 156 22.01 1.06 25.47
CA GLY A 156 21.59 2.30 26.12
C GLY A 156 22.54 2.64 27.27
N PRO A 157 22.85 3.92 27.52
CA PRO A 157 23.64 4.30 28.69
C PRO A 157 22.86 3.91 29.96
N ARG A 158 23.45 3.04 30.77
CA ARG A 158 22.96 2.77 32.14
C ARG A 158 23.05 4.10 32.90
N ARG A 159 21.90 4.70 33.21
CA ARG A 159 21.80 5.75 34.21
C ARG A 159 21.73 5.14 35.59
#